data_AF-A0A7K1E240-F1
#
_entry.id   AF-A0A7K1E240-F1
#
_cell.length_a   1.000
_cell.length_b   1.000
_cell.length_c   1.000
_cell.angle_alpha   90.00
_cell.angle_beta   90.00
_cell.angle_gamma   90.00
#
_symmetry.space_group_name_H-M   'P 1'
#
loop_
_entity.id
_entity.type
_entity.pdbx_description
1 polymer ?
#
loop_
_entity_poly.entity_id
_entity_poly.type
_entity_poly.pdbx_seq_one_letter_code
_entity_poly.pdbx_strand_id
1 'polypeptide(L)'
;MPTKPGHSFITWFSWNEIAIAAGFLFPSWMLVNAIISGWDPVWQFFAVVIGGAIQGFLTGFVQWALFARTAVVPPLIPWLAMMTGGTAIAWVVAQVPGFLPAETDASLRIPLVAAGIAVALGIPLIAQWWVLRIPAKGASQAAWKYSLIAYVGWLIGAAIMGGVLVILAEVTDIKVTVVLLVVGALVAVMCASAGTWLGATVMSGQTRGRPSRTSRSPRMTQSTKPSPKSKPKTKTKTEAKIQTKIPPKKT
;
A
#
# COMPACT_ATOMS: atom_id res chain seq x y z
N MET A 1 11.59 -3.70 -21.02
CA MET A 1 11.56 -4.29 -19.66
C MET A 1 10.64 -5.50 -19.69
N PRO A 2 11.06 -6.75 -19.39
CA PRO A 2 10.10 -7.83 -19.28
C PRO A 2 9.60 -7.83 -17.83
N THR A 3 8.55 -7.06 -17.62
CA THR A 3 7.53 -7.49 -16.68
C THR A 3 7.02 -8.87 -17.12
N LYS A 4 6.52 -9.71 -16.20
CA LYS A 4 5.86 -10.96 -16.62
C LYS A 4 4.83 -10.65 -17.73
N PRO A 5 4.60 -11.55 -18.71
CA PRO A 5 3.55 -11.36 -19.71
C PRO A 5 2.25 -10.94 -19.02
N GLY A 6 1.64 -9.82 -19.44
CA GLY A 6 0.39 -9.29 -18.85
C GLY A 6 0.52 -8.11 -17.87
N HIS A 7 1.71 -7.53 -17.69
CA HIS A 7 1.95 -6.38 -16.80
C HIS A 7 2.09 -5.02 -17.54
N SER A 8 1.32 -4.81 -18.60
CA SER A 8 1.31 -3.51 -19.29
C SER A 8 0.69 -2.43 -18.41
N PHE A 9 1.01 -1.17 -18.70
CA PHE A 9 0.30 -0.03 -18.11
C PHE A 9 -1.22 -0.15 -18.34
N ILE A 10 -1.64 -0.59 -19.54
CA ILE A 10 -3.05 -0.77 -19.88
C ILE A 10 -3.72 -1.78 -18.94
N THR A 11 -3.11 -2.94 -18.70
CA THR A 11 -3.68 -3.91 -17.75
C THR A 11 -3.74 -3.32 -16.35
N TRP A 12 -2.68 -2.65 -15.89
CA TRP A 12 -2.65 -2.03 -14.56
C TRP A 12 -3.74 -0.96 -14.40
N PHE A 13 -3.81 -0.05 -15.37
CA PHE A 13 -4.81 0.98 -15.50
C PHE A 13 -6.20 0.35 -15.49
N SER A 14 -6.54 -0.54 -16.43
CA SER A 14 -7.88 -1.12 -16.52
C SER A 14 -8.35 -1.78 -15.22
N TRP A 15 -7.51 -2.56 -14.55
CA TRP A 15 -7.90 -3.18 -13.27
C TRP A 15 -8.02 -2.14 -12.14
N ASN A 16 -7.11 -1.17 -12.06
CA ASN A 16 -7.16 -0.12 -11.05
C ASN A 16 -8.37 0.81 -11.27
N GLU A 17 -8.69 1.15 -12.52
CA GLU A 17 -9.89 1.90 -12.91
C GLU A 17 -11.17 1.17 -12.53
N ILE A 18 -11.28 -0.13 -12.85
CA ILE A 18 -12.46 -0.93 -12.47
C ILE A 18 -12.62 -0.92 -10.95
N ALA A 19 -11.53 -1.06 -10.19
CA ALA A 19 -11.55 -1.06 -8.74
C ALA A 19 -11.95 0.30 -8.15
N ILE A 20 -11.39 1.37 -8.71
CA ILE A 20 -11.65 2.75 -8.28
C ILE A 20 -13.10 3.12 -8.65
N ALA A 21 -13.54 2.85 -9.87
CA ALA A 21 -14.91 3.11 -10.31
C ALA A 21 -15.93 2.31 -9.49
N ALA A 22 -15.72 1.00 -9.30
CA ALA A 22 -16.58 0.18 -8.44
C ALA A 22 -16.55 0.68 -6.98
N GLY A 23 -15.37 1.09 -6.51
CA GLY A 23 -15.16 1.63 -5.19
C GLY A 23 -15.81 3.00 -4.96
N PHE A 24 -15.98 3.84 -5.99
CA PHE A 24 -16.67 5.14 -5.89
C PHE A 24 -18.17 5.04 -6.13
N LEU A 25 -18.63 4.08 -6.94
CA LEU A 25 -20.06 3.88 -7.21
C LEU A 25 -20.86 3.64 -5.92
N PHE A 26 -20.33 2.82 -5.02
CA PHE A 26 -21.02 2.49 -3.77
C PHE A 26 -21.15 3.70 -2.80
N PRO A 27 -20.07 4.39 -2.39
CA PRO A 27 -20.17 5.60 -1.58
C PRO A 27 -21.03 6.69 -2.21
N SER A 28 -20.91 6.88 -3.54
CA SER A 28 -21.67 7.92 -4.26
C SER A 28 -23.16 7.61 -4.27
N TRP A 29 -23.54 6.36 -4.57
CA TRP A 29 -24.93 5.92 -4.53
C TRP A 29 -25.52 6.01 -3.13
N MET A 30 -24.74 5.61 -2.10
CA MET A 30 -25.19 5.65 -0.72
C MET A 30 -25.39 7.08 -0.23
N LEU A 31 -24.48 8.01 -0.59
CA LEU A 31 -24.61 9.44 -0.26
C LEU A 31 -25.83 10.06 -0.96
N VAL A 32 -26.04 9.78 -2.26
CA VAL A 32 -27.20 10.27 -3.00
C VAL A 32 -28.49 9.76 -2.38
N ASN A 33 -28.57 8.47 -2.03
CA ASN A 33 -29.75 7.91 -1.36
C ASN A 33 -29.98 8.51 0.03
N ALA A 34 -28.91 8.73 0.81
CA ALA A 34 -29.01 9.34 2.13
C ALA A 34 -29.55 10.77 2.05
N ILE A 35 -29.12 11.55 1.05
CA ILE A 35 -29.62 12.91 0.79
C ILE A 35 -31.10 12.87 0.35
N ILE A 36 -31.43 12.03 -0.64
CA ILE A 36 -32.80 11.92 -1.17
C ILE A 36 -33.78 11.44 -0.07
N SER A 37 -33.33 10.54 0.78
CA SER A 37 -34.14 9.99 1.88
C SER A 37 -34.16 10.89 3.12
N GLY A 38 -33.54 12.08 3.05
CA GLY A 38 -33.55 13.05 4.14
C GLY A 38 -32.88 12.55 5.43
N TRP A 39 -31.84 11.73 5.32
CA TRP A 39 -31.10 11.25 6.49
C TRP A 39 -30.52 12.42 7.28
N ASP A 40 -30.48 12.30 8.60
CA ASP A 40 -29.78 13.26 9.45
C ASP A 40 -28.29 13.39 9.02
N PRO A 41 -27.69 14.59 9.07
CA PRO A 41 -26.28 14.80 8.71
C PRO A 41 -25.30 13.85 9.39
N VAL A 42 -25.58 13.41 10.62
CA VAL A 42 -24.74 12.43 11.34
C VAL A 42 -24.76 11.08 10.63
N TRP A 43 -25.93 10.62 10.16
CA TRP A 43 -26.06 9.37 9.40
C TRP A 43 -25.46 9.49 8.00
N GLN A 44 -25.56 10.65 7.37
CA GLN A 44 -24.87 10.93 6.10
C GLN A 44 -23.34 10.85 6.27
N PHE A 45 -22.81 11.40 7.36
CA PHE A 45 -21.38 11.31 7.68
C PHE A 45 -20.93 9.85 7.84
N PHE A 46 -21.63 9.05 8.65
CA PHE A 46 -21.29 7.64 8.81
C PHE A 46 -21.42 6.86 7.51
N ALA A 47 -22.41 7.20 6.68
CA ALA A 47 -22.56 6.59 5.37
C ALA A 47 -21.32 6.85 4.49
N VAL A 48 -20.84 8.09 4.41
CA VAL A 48 -19.64 8.42 3.64
C VAL A 48 -18.41 7.65 4.17
N VAL A 49 -18.25 7.55 5.48
CA VAL A 49 -17.12 6.81 6.09
C VAL A 49 -17.18 5.30 5.79
N ILE A 50 -18.36 4.69 5.90
CA ILE A 50 -18.57 3.26 5.57
C ILE A 50 -18.33 3.01 4.08
N GLY A 51 -18.86 3.90 3.22
CA GLY A 51 -18.59 3.87 1.79
C GLY A 51 -17.09 3.93 1.52
N GLY A 52 -16.38 4.82 2.20
CA GLY A 52 -14.93 4.93 2.15
C GLY A 52 -14.18 3.67 2.58
N ALA A 53 -14.64 2.99 3.63
CA ALA A 53 -14.07 1.72 4.07
C ALA A 53 -14.24 0.64 2.97
N ILE A 54 -15.43 0.54 2.38
CA ILE A 54 -15.74 -0.41 1.30
C ILE A 54 -14.90 -0.11 0.05
N GLN A 55 -14.77 1.17 -0.30
CA GLN A 55 -13.89 1.63 -1.38
C GLN A 55 -12.44 1.20 -1.12
N GLY A 56 -11.94 1.41 0.10
CA GLY A 56 -10.60 1.02 0.50
C GLY A 56 -10.37 -0.49 0.42
N PHE A 57 -11.37 -1.29 0.83
CA PHE A 57 -11.31 -2.74 0.73
C PHE A 57 -11.22 -3.22 -0.73
N LEU A 58 -12.11 -2.74 -1.61
CA LEU A 58 -12.15 -3.13 -3.02
C LEU A 58 -10.88 -2.72 -3.76
N THR A 59 -10.47 -1.46 -3.57
CA THR A 59 -9.23 -0.93 -4.16
C THR A 59 -8.01 -1.70 -3.64
N GLY A 60 -7.97 -1.96 -2.33
CA GLY A 60 -6.90 -2.73 -1.70
C GLY A 60 -6.79 -4.15 -2.26
N PHE A 61 -7.92 -4.84 -2.44
CA PHE A 61 -7.94 -6.19 -2.99
C PHE A 61 -7.39 -6.24 -4.42
N VAL A 62 -7.82 -5.32 -5.28
CA VAL A 62 -7.34 -5.28 -6.67
C VAL A 62 -5.87 -4.87 -6.75
N GLN A 63 -5.44 -3.87 -5.98
CA GLN A 63 -4.02 -3.50 -5.91
C GLN A 63 -3.16 -4.66 -5.40
N TRP A 64 -3.65 -5.41 -4.41
CA TRP A 64 -2.97 -6.62 -3.96
C TRP A 64 -2.84 -7.66 -5.07
N ALA A 65 -3.93 -7.92 -5.82
CA ALA A 65 -3.92 -8.86 -6.93
C ALA A 65 -2.96 -8.42 -8.06
N LEU A 66 -2.82 -7.11 -8.27
CA LEU A 66 -1.83 -6.53 -9.18
C LEU A 66 -0.41 -6.72 -8.62
N PHE A 67 -0.17 -6.45 -7.35
CA PHE A 67 1.12 -6.70 -6.70
C PHE A 67 1.53 -8.17 -6.69
N ALA A 68 0.58 -9.11 -6.57
CA ALA A 68 0.82 -10.55 -6.67
C ALA A 68 1.46 -10.95 -8.02
N ARG A 69 1.30 -10.12 -9.06
CA ARG A 69 1.94 -10.32 -10.38
C ARG A 69 3.32 -9.66 -10.48
N THR A 70 3.72 -8.85 -9.49
CA THR A 70 5.02 -8.17 -9.43
C THR A 70 6.08 -9.00 -8.68
N ALA A 71 7.24 -8.39 -8.40
CA ALA A 71 8.29 -8.97 -7.56
C ALA A 71 8.08 -8.73 -6.05
N VAL A 72 7.13 -7.87 -5.67
CA VAL A 72 6.86 -7.49 -4.28
C VAL A 72 5.38 -7.74 -4.00
N VAL A 73 5.10 -8.71 -3.12
CA VAL A 73 3.73 -9.05 -2.72
C VAL A 73 3.54 -8.65 -1.26
N PRO A 74 2.68 -7.66 -0.95
CA PRO A 74 2.37 -7.34 0.43
C PRO A 74 1.55 -8.46 1.09
N PRO A 75 1.66 -8.65 2.42
CA PRO A 75 0.80 -9.58 3.13
C PRO A 75 -0.66 -9.13 3.03
N LEU A 76 -1.55 -10.01 2.56
CA LEU A 76 -2.92 -9.67 2.18
C LEU A 76 -3.71 -9.06 3.34
N ILE A 77 -3.74 -9.70 4.50
CA ILE A 77 -4.58 -9.25 5.64
C ILE A 77 -4.14 -7.86 6.14
N PRO A 78 -2.85 -7.60 6.46
CA PRO A 78 -2.40 -6.26 6.84
C PRO A 78 -2.63 -5.22 5.74
N TRP A 79 -2.47 -5.60 4.47
CA TRP A 79 -2.70 -4.71 3.33
C TRP A 79 -4.17 -4.27 3.25
N LEU A 80 -5.10 -5.21 3.29
CA LEU A 80 -6.54 -4.91 3.24
C LEU A 80 -6.95 -4.07 4.45
N ALA A 81 -6.54 -4.45 5.67
CA ALA A 81 -6.88 -3.69 6.87
C ALA A 81 -6.40 -2.23 6.79
N MET A 82 -5.18 -2.02 6.30
CA MET A 82 -4.60 -0.68 6.14
C MET A 82 -5.26 0.13 5.02
N MET A 83 -5.63 -0.51 3.91
CA MET A 83 -6.34 0.15 2.81
C MET A 83 -7.76 0.54 3.22
N THR A 84 -8.49 -0.36 3.85
CA THR A 84 -9.83 -0.10 4.39
C THR A 84 -9.80 1.01 5.43
N GLY A 85 -8.96 0.88 6.46
CA GLY A 85 -8.86 1.86 7.54
C GLY A 85 -8.33 3.21 7.06
N GLY A 86 -7.27 3.20 6.25
CA GLY A 86 -6.68 4.42 5.69
C GLY A 86 -7.67 5.20 4.81
N THR A 87 -8.45 4.50 3.99
CA THR A 87 -9.46 5.15 3.14
C THR A 87 -10.65 5.65 3.97
N ALA A 88 -11.09 4.91 4.98
CA ALA A 88 -12.15 5.38 5.90
C ALA A 88 -11.73 6.68 6.62
N ILE A 89 -10.50 6.73 7.16
CA ILE A 89 -9.96 7.94 7.79
C ILE A 89 -9.80 9.07 6.76
N ALA A 90 -9.36 8.77 5.54
CA ALA A 90 -9.28 9.77 4.47
C ALA A 90 -10.64 10.43 4.20
N TRP A 91 -11.72 9.66 4.20
CA TRP A 91 -13.08 10.20 4.05
C TRP A 91 -13.58 10.99 5.27
N VAL A 92 -13.12 10.67 6.48
CA VAL A 92 -13.36 11.54 7.65
C VAL A 92 -12.66 12.89 7.43
N VAL A 93 -11.38 12.86 7.05
CA VAL A 93 -10.58 14.08 6.85
C VAL A 93 -11.11 14.92 5.68
N ALA A 94 -11.51 14.29 4.59
CA ALA A 94 -12.06 14.97 3.42
C ALA A 94 -13.38 15.70 3.71
N GLN A 95 -14.11 15.30 4.76
CA GLN A 95 -15.34 15.97 5.20
C GLN A 95 -15.06 17.15 6.14
N VAL A 96 -13.85 17.28 6.72
CA VAL A 96 -13.51 18.38 7.66
C VAL A 96 -13.80 19.77 7.09
N PRO A 97 -13.46 20.08 5.82
CA PRO A 97 -13.79 21.38 5.25
C PRO A 97 -15.30 21.64 5.13
N GLY A 98 -16.13 20.60 5.11
CA GLY A 98 -17.60 20.71 5.11
C GLY A 98 -18.19 21.19 6.44
N PHE A 99 -17.41 21.15 7.53
CA PHE A 99 -17.80 21.70 8.84
C PHE A 99 -17.34 23.15 9.05
N LEU A 100 -16.70 23.77 8.06
CA LEU A 100 -16.36 25.18 8.14
C LEU A 100 -17.63 26.03 8.12
N PRO A 101 -17.71 27.11 8.93
CA PRO A 101 -18.80 28.07 8.85
C PRO A 101 -18.97 28.58 7.41
N ALA A 102 -20.21 28.73 6.96
CA ALA A 102 -20.53 29.19 5.60
C ALA A 102 -19.90 30.57 5.28
N GLU A 103 -19.63 31.36 6.32
CA GLU A 103 -19.05 32.70 6.25
C GLU A 103 -17.51 32.70 6.16
N THR A 104 -16.89 31.52 6.10
CA THR A 104 -15.43 31.41 5.95
C THR A 104 -14.99 31.98 4.61
N ASP A 105 -14.16 33.02 4.67
CA ASP A 105 -13.60 33.70 3.49
C ASP A 105 -12.93 32.71 2.52
N ALA A 106 -13.11 32.93 1.22
CA ALA A 106 -12.55 32.11 0.16
C ALA A 106 -11.02 32.02 0.24
N SER A 107 -10.37 33.10 0.68
CA SER A 107 -8.92 33.18 0.89
C SER A 107 -8.40 32.15 1.91
N LEU A 108 -9.24 31.75 2.87
CA LEU A 108 -8.93 30.76 3.89
C LEU A 108 -9.53 29.39 3.58
N ARG A 109 -10.75 29.36 2.99
CA ARG A 109 -11.47 28.13 2.66
C ARG A 109 -10.75 27.30 1.60
N ILE A 110 -10.26 27.93 0.53
CA ILE A 110 -9.62 27.21 -0.60
C ILE A 110 -8.33 26.49 -0.14
N PRO A 111 -7.37 27.16 0.54
CA PRO A 111 -6.18 26.47 1.05
C PRO A 111 -6.51 25.36 2.04
N LEU A 112 -7.54 25.54 2.89
CA LEU A 112 -7.90 24.54 3.90
C LEU A 112 -8.53 23.30 3.29
N VAL A 113 -9.38 23.46 2.26
CA VAL A 113 -9.90 22.35 1.45
C VAL A 113 -8.75 21.63 0.75
N ALA A 114 -7.85 22.37 0.10
CA ALA A 114 -6.70 21.79 -0.59
C ALA A 114 -5.79 21.02 0.37
N ALA A 115 -5.50 21.57 1.56
CA ALA A 115 -4.74 20.90 2.61
C ALA A 115 -5.46 19.65 3.12
N GLY A 116 -6.77 19.72 3.35
CA GLY A 116 -7.60 18.58 3.75
C GLY A 116 -7.54 17.44 2.74
N ILE A 117 -7.67 17.75 1.45
CA ILE A 117 -7.53 16.77 0.36
C ILE A 117 -6.12 16.18 0.32
N ALA A 118 -5.08 17.01 0.43
CA ALA A 118 -3.70 16.54 0.43
C ALA A 118 -3.43 15.56 1.60
N VAL A 119 -3.90 15.91 2.81
CA VAL A 119 -3.78 15.03 3.99
C VAL A 119 -4.59 13.76 3.80
N ALA A 120 -5.84 13.85 3.33
CA ALA A 120 -6.71 12.72 3.08
C ALA A 120 -6.07 11.71 2.10
N LEU A 121 -5.45 12.20 1.01
CA LEU A 121 -4.75 11.36 0.03
C LEU A 121 -3.44 10.78 0.58
N GLY A 122 -2.77 11.48 1.50
CA GLY A 122 -1.55 11.02 2.14
C GLY A 122 -1.76 9.80 3.05
N ILE A 123 -2.88 9.75 3.77
CA ILE A 123 -3.20 8.69 4.74
C ILE A 123 -3.12 7.27 4.14
N PRO A 124 -3.86 6.93 3.06
CA PRO A 124 -3.80 5.57 2.49
C PRO A 124 -2.41 5.24 1.95
N LEU A 125 -1.65 6.21 1.45
CA LEU A 125 -0.31 5.97 0.89
C LEU A 125 0.76 5.78 1.95
N ILE A 126 0.63 6.46 3.09
CA ILE A 126 1.41 6.20 4.30
C ILE A 126 1.07 4.80 4.81
N ALA A 127 -0.22 4.44 4.88
CA ALA A 127 -0.65 3.10 5.31
C ALA A 127 -0.07 2.00 4.40
N GLN A 128 -0.08 2.19 3.07
CA GLN A 128 0.56 1.30 2.11
C GLN A 128 2.07 1.20 2.34
N TRP A 129 2.76 2.32 2.57
CA TRP A 129 4.20 2.34 2.86
C TRP A 129 4.56 1.49 4.10
N TRP A 130 3.75 1.59 5.16
CA TRP A 130 3.94 0.83 6.39
C TRP A 130 3.86 -0.69 6.17
N VAL A 131 3.01 -1.14 5.26
CA VAL A 131 2.91 -2.56 4.91
C VAL A 131 4.05 -2.98 3.98
N LEU A 132 4.36 -2.16 2.97
CA LEU A 132 5.36 -2.49 1.93
C LEU A 132 6.81 -2.52 2.45
N ARG A 133 7.11 -1.86 3.57
CA ARG A 133 8.45 -1.91 4.18
C ARG A 133 8.75 -3.21 4.94
N ILE A 134 7.73 -4.03 5.26
CA ILE A 134 7.85 -5.24 6.09
C ILE A 134 8.49 -6.42 5.33
N PRO A 135 8.11 -6.75 4.07
CA PRO A 135 8.55 -7.97 3.41
C PRO A 135 10.03 -8.03 3.04
N ALA A 136 10.78 -6.92 3.07
CA ALA A 136 12.23 -6.96 2.83
C ALA A 136 12.97 -5.94 3.69
N LYS A 137 13.94 -6.41 4.50
CA LYS A 137 14.86 -5.61 5.35
C LYS A 137 15.78 -4.63 4.59
N GLY A 138 15.47 -4.31 3.33
CA GLY A 138 16.09 -3.25 2.54
C GLY A 138 15.12 -2.57 1.55
N ALA A 139 13.85 -2.96 1.49
CA ALA A 139 12.86 -2.40 0.56
C ALA A 139 12.27 -1.05 1.01
N SER A 140 12.65 -0.50 2.18
CA SER A 140 12.06 0.75 2.67
C SER A 140 12.29 1.94 1.72
N GLN A 141 13.47 2.01 1.09
CA GLN A 141 13.81 3.02 0.08
C GLN A 141 12.94 2.88 -1.18
N ALA A 142 12.67 1.65 -1.63
CA ALA A 142 11.86 1.39 -2.80
C ALA A 142 10.36 1.63 -2.51
N ALA A 143 9.88 1.24 -1.33
CA ALA A 143 8.53 1.48 -0.86
C ALA A 143 8.24 2.98 -0.66
N TRP A 144 9.21 3.75 -0.15
CA TRP A 144 9.07 5.20 -0.02
C TRP A 144 8.92 5.88 -1.38
N LYS A 145 9.75 5.50 -2.36
CA LYS A 145 9.66 6.02 -3.74
C LYS A 145 8.32 5.66 -4.39
N TYR A 146 7.83 4.44 -4.19
CA TYR A 146 6.48 4.05 -4.63
C TYR A 146 5.42 4.99 -4.06
N SER A 147 5.37 5.15 -2.73
CA SER A 147 4.35 5.97 -2.08
C SER A 147 4.42 7.44 -2.50
N LEU A 148 5.64 7.98 -2.69
CA LEU A 148 5.82 9.36 -3.17
C LEU A 148 5.32 9.54 -4.61
N ILE A 149 5.69 8.65 -5.54
CA ILE A 149 5.26 8.75 -6.94
C ILE A 149 3.74 8.55 -7.05
N ALA A 150 3.20 7.59 -6.30
CA ALA A 150 1.75 7.40 -6.21
C ALA A 150 1.04 8.64 -5.66
N TYR A 151 1.59 9.26 -4.61
CA TYR A 151 1.02 10.46 -4.00
C TYR A 151 0.96 11.63 -4.97
N VAL A 152 2.04 11.88 -5.71
CA VAL A 152 2.08 12.92 -6.74
C VAL A 152 1.04 12.64 -7.83
N GLY A 153 0.89 11.39 -8.29
CA GLY A 153 -0.14 11.02 -9.25
C GLY A 153 -1.57 11.30 -8.75
N TRP A 154 -1.84 10.97 -7.48
CA TRP A 154 -3.13 11.24 -6.85
C TRP A 154 -3.38 12.74 -6.64
N LEU A 155 -2.37 13.53 -6.26
CA LEU A 155 -2.47 14.98 -6.14
C LEU A 155 -2.79 15.65 -7.48
N ILE A 156 -2.13 15.22 -8.56
CA ILE A 156 -2.43 15.70 -9.91
C ILE A 156 -3.87 15.36 -10.28
N GLY A 157 -4.31 14.12 -10.03
CA GLY A 157 -5.70 13.71 -10.27
C GLY A 157 -6.70 14.57 -9.49
N ALA A 158 -6.45 14.82 -8.21
CA ALA A 158 -7.31 15.66 -7.38
C ALA A 158 -7.32 17.12 -7.84
N ALA A 159 -6.19 17.67 -8.29
CA ALA A 159 -6.13 19.01 -8.86
C ALA A 159 -6.96 19.12 -10.15
N ILE A 160 -6.91 18.10 -11.02
CA ILE A 160 -7.72 18.03 -12.24
C ILE A 160 -9.22 18.00 -11.88
N MET A 161 -9.63 17.15 -10.94
CA MET A 161 -11.02 17.15 -10.46
C MET A 161 -11.43 18.47 -9.83
N GLY A 162 -10.56 19.09 -9.02
CA GLY A 162 -10.81 20.41 -8.45
C GLY A 162 -11.04 21.45 -9.54
N GLY A 163 -10.21 21.47 -10.59
CA GLY A 163 -10.37 22.36 -11.73
C GLY A 163 -11.68 22.12 -12.49
N VAL A 164 -12.06 20.86 -12.69
CA VAL A 164 -13.35 20.50 -13.32
C VAL A 164 -14.51 21.01 -12.47
N LEU A 165 -14.47 20.83 -11.15
CA LEU A 165 -15.51 21.32 -10.24
C LEU A 165 -15.61 22.85 -10.23
N VAL A 166 -14.49 23.56 -10.37
CA VAL A 166 -14.48 25.04 -10.52
C VAL A 166 -15.18 25.45 -11.81
N ILE A 167 -14.90 24.77 -12.92
CA ILE A 167 -15.59 25.05 -14.20
C ILE A 167 -17.10 24.77 -14.05
N LEU A 168 -17.45 23.65 -13.42
CA LEU A 168 -18.84 23.23 -13.24
C LEU A 168 -19.67 24.17 -12.37
N ALA A 169 -19.04 24.95 -11.48
CA ALA A 169 -19.74 25.95 -10.69
C ALA A 169 -20.46 27.01 -11.55
N GLU A 170 -19.96 27.24 -12.77
CA GLU A 170 -20.51 28.20 -13.74
C GLU A 170 -21.38 27.54 -14.82
N VAL A 171 -21.47 26.20 -14.84
CA VAL A 171 -22.19 25.45 -15.87
C VAL A 171 -23.62 25.14 -15.41
N THR A 172 -24.60 25.68 -16.11
CA THR A 172 -26.03 25.44 -15.83
C THR A 172 -26.62 24.27 -16.62
N ASP A 173 -25.99 23.86 -17.73
CA ASP A 173 -26.47 22.75 -18.57
C ASP A 173 -26.07 21.39 -17.98
N ILE A 174 -27.08 20.57 -17.65
CA ILE A 174 -26.88 19.25 -17.06
C ILE A 174 -26.09 18.28 -17.96
N LYS A 175 -26.24 18.36 -19.29
CA LYS A 175 -25.51 17.48 -20.23
C LYS A 175 -24.03 17.85 -20.23
N VAL A 176 -23.73 19.14 -20.27
CA VAL A 176 -22.35 19.63 -20.18
C VAL A 176 -21.75 19.24 -18.84
N THR A 177 -22.52 19.36 -17.75
CA THR A 177 -22.10 18.93 -16.40
C THR A 177 -21.72 17.45 -16.35
N VAL A 178 -22.58 16.57 -16.86
CA VAL A 178 -22.32 15.12 -16.88
C VAL A 178 -21.07 14.81 -17.71
N VAL A 179 -20.93 15.40 -18.91
CA VAL A 179 -19.77 15.16 -19.77
C VAL A 179 -18.48 15.61 -19.10
N LEU A 180 -18.44 16.81 -18.54
CA LEU A 180 -17.27 17.34 -17.85
C LEU A 180 -16.91 16.52 -16.61
N LEU A 181 -17.90 16.07 -15.83
CA LEU A 181 -17.66 15.18 -14.69
C LEU A 181 -17.04 13.85 -15.13
N VAL A 182 -17.58 13.22 -16.18
CA VAL A 182 -17.09 11.92 -16.66
C VAL A 182 -15.68 12.05 -17.23
N VAL A 183 -15.45 13.02 -18.12
CA VAL A 183 -14.12 13.25 -18.73
C VAL A 183 -13.11 13.66 -17.67
N GLY A 184 -13.49 14.58 -16.78
CA GLY A 184 -12.68 15.01 -15.66
C GLY A 184 -12.26 13.86 -14.76
N ALA A 185 -13.23 13.02 -14.36
CA ALA A 185 -12.97 11.84 -13.54
C ALA A 185 -12.02 10.87 -14.25
N LEU A 186 -12.27 10.56 -15.52
CA LEU A 186 -11.41 9.66 -16.29
C LEU A 186 -9.96 10.16 -16.35
N VAL A 187 -9.74 11.45 -16.66
CA VAL A 187 -8.39 12.02 -16.73
C VAL A 187 -7.74 12.03 -15.34
N ALA A 188 -8.48 12.35 -14.28
CA ALA A 188 -7.96 12.36 -12.93
C ALA A 188 -7.50 10.96 -12.47
N VAL A 189 -8.31 9.93 -12.73
CA VAL A 189 -7.93 8.56 -12.35
C VAL A 189 -6.81 8.04 -13.25
N MET A 190 -6.74 8.42 -14.53
CA MET A 190 -5.57 8.17 -15.39
C MET A 190 -4.27 8.68 -14.77
N CYS A 191 -4.24 9.89 -14.22
CA CYS A 191 -3.07 10.44 -13.53
C CYS A 191 -2.69 9.63 -12.28
N ALA A 192 -3.69 9.28 -11.45
CA ALA A 192 -3.47 8.46 -10.26
C ALA A 192 -2.95 7.04 -10.61
N SER A 193 -3.54 6.42 -11.63
CA SER A 193 -3.14 5.12 -12.15
C SER A 193 -1.74 5.13 -12.76
N ALA A 194 -1.37 6.20 -13.49
CA ALA A 194 -0.01 6.39 -14.01
C ALA A 194 1.01 6.51 -12.86
N GLY A 195 0.71 7.29 -11.82
CA GLY A 195 1.57 7.42 -10.64
C GLY A 195 1.77 6.09 -9.92
N THR A 196 0.69 5.35 -9.63
CA THR A 196 0.78 4.05 -8.95
C THR A 196 1.54 3.00 -9.79
N TRP A 197 1.32 2.96 -11.10
CA TRP A 197 2.05 2.08 -12.01
C TRP A 197 3.55 2.42 -12.07
N LEU A 198 3.90 3.69 -12.27
CA LEU A 198 5.29 4.16 -12.29
C LEU A 198 5.99 3.84 -10.96
N GLY A 199 5.33 4.11 -9.83
CA GLY A 199 5.85 3.74 -8.52
C GLY A 199 6.12 2.23 -8.41
N ALA A 200 5.18 1.39 -8.87
CA ALA A 200 5.29 -0.06 -8.77
C ALA A 200 6.41 -0.62 -9.67
N THR A 201 6.61 -0.05 -10.85
CA THR A 201 7.71 -0.43 -11.76
C THR A 201 9.07 -0.06 -11.18
N VAL A 202 9.23 1.15 -10.62
CA VAL A 202 10.45 1.58 -9.93
C VAL A 202 10.78 0.68 -8.75
N MET A 203 9.77 0.38 -7.91
CA MET A 203 9.94 -0.50 -6.75
C MET A 203 10.35 -1.93 -7.18
N SER A 204 9.73 -2.46 -8.22
CA SER A 204 10.03 -3.79 -8.76
C SER A 204 11.44 -3.88 -9.34
N GLY A 205 11.89 -2.84 -10.07
CA GLY A 205 13.25 -2.77 -10.63
C GLY A 205 14.34 -2.75 -9.56
N GLN A 206 14.17 -1.92 -8.51
CA GLN A 206 15.13 -1.83 -7.41
C GLN A 206 15.20 -3.09 -6.55
N THR A 207 14.06 -3.79 -6.39
CA THR A 207 14.03 -5.04 -5.63
C THR A 207 14.70 -6.19 -6.38
N ARG A 208 14.59 -6.25 -7.72
CA ARG A 208 15.30 -7.24 -8.56
C ARG A 208 16.82 -7.03 -8.59
N GLY A 209 17.28 -5.79 -8.48
CA GLY A 209 18.72 -5.45 -8.52
C GLY A 209 19.50 -5.78 -7.25
N ARG A 210 18.84 -6.22 -6.17
CA ARG A 210 19.51 -6.69 -4.95
C ARG A 210 19.55 -8.21 -4.93
N PRO A 211 20.69 -8.87 -5.20
CA PRO A 211 20.81 -10.30 -4.99
C PRO A 211 20.51 -10.60 -3.53
N SER A 212 19.63 -11.57 -3.31
CA SER A 212 19.30 -12.07 -1.98
C SER A 212 20.59 -12.47 -1.27
N ARG A 213 21.00 -11.70 -0.25
CA ARG A 213 22.14 -11.99 0.62
C ARG A 213 21.87 -13.17 1.57
N THR A 214 21.00 -14.08 1.15
CA THR A 214 20.56 -15.30 1.85
C THR A 214 20.90 -16.58 1.09
N SER A 215 21.68 -16.52 0.01
CA SER A 215 22.52 -17.67 -0.35
C SER A 215 23.79 -17.63 0.50
N ARG A 216 23.66 -17.92 1.79
CA ARG A 216 24.77 -18.55 2.51
C ARG A 216 24.89 -19.91 1.86
N SER A 217 25.87 -20.04 0.98
CA SER A 217 26.44 -21.33 0.59
C SER A 217 26.46 -22.24 1.82
N PRO A 218 25.95 -23.48 1.76
CA PRO A 218 26.23 -24.43 2.82
C PRO A 218 27.75 -24.51 2.87
N ARG A 219 28.34 -24.01 3.95
CA ARG A 219 29.72 -24.28 4.26
C ARG A 219 29.73 -25.79 4.49
N MET A 220 30.08 -26.56 3.46
CA MET A 220 30.54 -27.92 3.63
C MET A 220 31.68 -27.81 4.64
N THR A 221 31.38 -28.12 5.90
CA THR A 221 32.37 -28.57 6.85
C THR A 221 32.90 -29.86 6.25
N GLN A 222 33.94 -29.75 5.42
CA GLN A 222 34.83 -30.87 5.15
C GLN A 222 35.36 -31.31 6.52
N SER A 223 34.72 -32.34 7.06
CA SER A 223 35.25 -33.16 8.14
C SER A 223 36.52 -33.79 7.59
N THR A 224 37.65 -33.13 7.79
CA THR A 224 38.97 -33.75 7.64
C THR A 224 39.13 -34.78 8.74
N LYS A 225 38.71 -36.02 8.46
CA LYS A 225 39.21 -37.20 9.15
C LYS A 225 40.72 -37.28 8.92
N PRO A 226 41.57 -37.35 9.96
CA PRO A 226 42.91 -37.90 9.81
C PRO A 226 42.80 -39.43 9.94
N SER A 227 43.14 -40.14 8.86
CA SER A 227 43.42 -41.59 8.90
C SER A 227 44.89 -41.82 9.31
N PRO A 228 45.23 -42.94 9.97
CA PRO A 228 46.35 -43.04 10.90
C PRO A 228 47.67 -43.39 10.19
N LYS A 229 48.79 -42.90 10.74
CA LYS A 229 50.11 -43.50 10.52
C LYS A 229 50.76 -43.88 11.85
N SER A 230 51.31 -45.09 11.84
CA SER A 230 51.72 -45.91 12.96
C SER A 230 53.19 -45.72 13.37
N LYS A 231 53.43 -45.84 14.69
CA LYS A 231 54.61 -46.37 15.42
C LYS A 231 55.90 -45.51 15.52
N PRO A 232 56.79 -45.76 16.51
CA PRO A 232 56.62 -45.93 17.97
C PRO A 232 57.78 -45.26 18.81
N LYS A 233 57.82 -45.53 20.15
CA LYS A 233 58.90 -45.28 21.17
C LYS A 233 58.80 -43.92 21.91
N THR A 234 58.90 -43.75 23.24
CA THR A 234 59.43 -44.55 24.37
C THR A 234 58.77 -44.12 25.70
N LYS A 235 58.71 -45.06 26.64
CA LYS A 235 58.37 -45.02 28.08
C LYS A 235 58.68 -43.70 28.82
N THR A 236 57.83 -43.33 29.78
CA THR A 236 58.22 -43.14 31.20
C THR A 236 57.01 -43.38 32.11
N LYS A 237 57.29 -44.04 33.22
CA LYS A 237 56.46 -44.64 34.26
C LYS A 237 56.16 -43.59 35.33
N THR A 238 54.94 -43.48 35.84
CA THR A 238 54.67 -43.14 37.25
C THR A 238 53.28 -43.67 37.62
N GLU A 239 53.28 -44.45 38.69
CA GLU A 239 52.16 -45.17 39.32
C GLU A 239 51.31 -44.26 40.23
N ALA A 240 50.27 -44.89 40.78
CA ALA A 240 49.50 -44.53 41.98
C ALA A 240 48.28 -43.63 41.69
N LYS A 241 47.06 -43.88 42.19
CA LYS A 241 46.54 -44.86 43.16
C LYS A 241 45.00 -44.72 43.13
N ILE A 242 44.28 -45.85 43.12
CA ILE A 242 43.07 -46.15 43.92
C ILE A 242 41.97 -45.07 44.05
N GLN A 243 40.74 -45.30 43.56
CA GLN A 243 39.62 -45.88 44.33
C GLN A 243 38.28 -45.84 43.55
N THR A 244 37.67 -47.02 43.46
CA THR A 244 36.26 -47.40 43.22
C THR A 244 35.16 -46.37 43.57
N LYS A 245 34.15 -46.24 42.69
CA LYS A 245 32.77 -46.78 42.88
C LYS A 245 31.84 -46.44 41.69
N ILE A 246 31.12 -47.46 41.20
CA ILE A 246 29.95 -47.41 40.31
C ILE A 246 28.73 -47.88 41.16
N PRO A 247 27.46 -47.79 40.71
CA PRO A 247 26.45 -46.71 40.81
C PRO A 247 25.29 -47.18 41.76
N PRO A 248 23.95 -46.92 41.65
CA PRO A 248 23.08 -46.64 40.48
C PRO A 248 22.08 -45.46 40.60
N LYS A 249 21.53 -45.12 39.43
CA LYS A 249 20.16 -44.62 39.17
C LYS A 249 19.12 -45.17 40.18
N LYS A 250 18.16 -44.33 40.59
CA LYS A 250 16.74 -44.69 40.65
C LYS A 250 15.84 -43.44 40.72
N THR A 251 14.85 -43.46 39.82
CA THR A 251 13.54 -42.78 39.79
C THR A 251 13.47 -41.29 40.03
#